data_AF-A0A972W1J7-F1
#
_entry.id   AF-A0A972W1J7-F1
#
_cell.length_a   1.000
_cell.length_b   1.000
_cell.length_c   1.000
_cell.angle_alpha   90.00
_cell.angle_beta   90.00
_cell.angle_gamma   90.00
#
_symmetry.space_group_name_H-M   'P 1'
#
loop_
_entity.id
_entity.type
_entity.pdbx_description
1 polymer ?
#
loop_
_entity_poly.entity_id
_entity_poly.type
_entity_poly.pdbx_seq_one_letter_code
_entity_poly.pdbx_strand_id
1 'polypeptide(L)'
;ENALGLNMESACLNVIRDTRYKYVHFADLPCLLFDLQNDPGELENIAPNSPAIVAEYAQKLLSWRLKTTDKTLTHLQISRTEGLKNMTGER
;
A
#
# COMPACT_ATOMS: atom_id res chain seq x y z
N GLU A 1 -27.04 -5.36 5.98
CA GLU A 1 -25.62 -5.05 5.78
C GLU A 1 -24.76 -5.97 6.66
N ASN A 2 -24.29 -7.11 6.13
CA ASN A 2 -23.04 -7.78 6.58
C ASN A 2 -22.69 -8.96 5.64
N ALA A 3 -22.72 -8.75 4.33
CA ALA A 3 -22.58 -9.84 3.35
C ALA A 3 -21.18 -10.50 3.36
N LEU A 4 -20.18 -9.82 3.92
CA LEU A 4 -18.78 -10.24 3.93
C LEU A 4 -18.24 -10.51 5.36
N GLY A 5 -19.06 -10.32 6.40
CA GLY A 5 -18.66 -10.56 7.80
C GLY A 5 -17.55 -9.66 8.32
N LEU A 6 -17.27 -8.52 7.67
CA LEU A 6 -16.19 -7.61 8.04
C LEU A 6 -16.64 -6.57 9.05
N ASN A 7 -15.71 -6.14 9.90
CA ASN A 7 -15.92 -4.94 10.70
C ASN A 7 -15.70 -3.69 9.80
N MET A 8 -16.38 -2.58 10.13
CA MET A 8 -16.33 -1.36 9.30
C MET A 8 -14.91 -0.78 9.20
N GLU A 9 -14.08 -0.96 10.23
CA GLU A 9 -12.71 -0.43 10.30
C GLU A 9 -11.71 -1.23 9.46
N SER A 10 -11.98 -2.53 9.23
CA SER A 10 -11.16 -3.46 8.45
C SER A 10 -11.65 -3.60 7.01
N ALA A 11 -12.79 -2.99 6.67
CA ALA A 11 -13.34 -2.90 5.31
C ALA A 11 -12.56 -1.89 4.43
N CYS A 12 -11.23 -2.01 4.41
CA CYS A 12 -10.35 -1.17 3.61
C CYS A 12 -9.41 -2.00 2.71
N LEU A 13 -9.01 -1.40 1.60
CA LEU A 13 -8.09 -1.98 0.64
C LEU A 13 -7.11 -0.93 0.12
N ASN A 14 -5.98 -1.38 -0.42
CA ASN A 14 -5.11 -0.58 -1.26
C ASN A 14 -4.85 -1.30 -2.58
N VAL A 15 -4.60 -0.51 -3.61
CA VAL A 15 -4.30 -1.01 -4.95
C VAL A 15 -2.98 -0.41 -5.41
N ILE A 16 -2.13 -1.26 -5.98
CA ILE A 16 -0.99 -0.85 -6.78
C ILE A 16 -1.14 -1.49 -8.17
N ARG A 17 -0.92 -0.69 -9.20
CA ARG A 17 -1.08 -1.09 -10.60
C ARG A 17 0.07 -0.54 -11.42
N ASP A 18 0.68 -1.41 -12.21
CA ASP A 18 1.61 -0.99 -13.26
C ASP A 18 1.14 -1.48 -14.64
N THR A 19 2.06 -1.56 -15.60
CA THR A 19 1.76 -1.99 -16.97
C THR A 19 1.44 -3.48 -17.09
N ARG A 20 1.89 -4.31 -16.14
CA ARG A 20 1.77 -5.76 -16.21
C ARG A 20 0.87 -6.33 -15.13
N TYR A 21 0.92 -5.83 -13.91
CA TYR A 21 0.09 -6.37 -12.83
C TYR A 21 -0.74 -5.32 -12.11
N LYS A 22 -1.89 -5.78 -11.61
CA LYS A 22 -2.70 -5.08 -10.62
C LYS A 22 -2.77 -5.94 -9.36
N TYR A 23 -2.29 -5.41 -8.25
CA TYR A 23 -2.34 -6.05 -6.93
C TYR A 23 -3.29 -5.30 -6.01
N VAL A 24 -4.21 -6.03 -5.38
CA VAL A 24 -5.18 -5.52 -4.42
C VAL A 24 -4.92 -6.17 -3.06
N HIS A 25 -4.57 -5.35 -2.09
CA HIS A 25 -4.37 -5.77 -0.71
C HIS A 25 -5.57 -5.35 0.13
N PHE A 26 -6.28 -6.32 0.70
CA PHE A 26 -7.32 -6.08 1.69
C PHE A 26 -6.73 -6.19 3.09
N ALA A 27 -7.25 -5.42 4.04
CA ALA A 27 -6.82 -5.54 5.44
C ALA A 27 -7.26 -6.87 6.08
N ASP A 28 -8.38 -7.45 5.62
CA ASP A 28 -9.03 -8.59 6.29
C ASP A 28 -9.69 -9.57 5.30
N LEU A 29 -9.20 -9.59 4.05
CA LEU A 29 -9.62 -10.55 3.02
C LEU A 29 -8.39 -11.04 2.23
N PRO A 30 -8.50 -12.19 1.53
CA PRO A 30 -7.45 -12.63 0.61
C PRO A 30 -7.13 -11.55 -0.44
N CYS A 31 -5.84 -11.37 -0.74
CA CYS A 31 -5.42 -10.44 -1.77
C CYS A 31 -5.80 -10.94 -3.17
N LEU A 32 -5.87 -9.99 -4.12
CA LEU A 32 -6.05 -10.27 -5.53
C LEU A 32 -4.83 -9.85 -6.32
N LEU A 33 -4.51 -10.60 -7.37
CA LEU A 33 -3.47 -10.28 -8.34
C LEU A 33 -3.98 -10.62 -9.73
N PHE A 34 -3.89 -9.66 -10.66
CA PHE A 34 -4.28 -9.81 -12.05
C PHE A 34 -3.09 -9.53 -12.96
N ASP A 35 -2.85 -10.39 -13.96
CA ASP A 35 -1.89 -10.14 -15.04
C ASP A 35 -2.61 -9.40 -16.17
N LEU A 36 -2.39 -8.10 -16.28
CA LEU A 36 -3.08 -7.21 -17.21
C LEU A 36 -2.70 -7.43 -18.67
N GLN A 37 -1.62 -8.15 -18.95
CA GLN A 37 -1.24 -8.50 -20.32
C GLN A 37 -2.06 -9.69 -20.83
N ASN A 38 -2.29 -10.67 -19.96
CA ASN A 38 -3.02 -11.90 -20.30
C ASN A 38 -4.51 -11.81 -19.96
N ASP A 39 -4.87 -11.00 -18.98
CA ASP A 39 -6.22 -10.74 -18.50
C ASP A 39 -6.43 -9.22 -18.25
N PRO A 40 -6.63 -8.44 -19.34
CA PRO A 40 -6.96 -7.02 -19.21
C PRO A 40 -8.30 -6.75 -18.52
N GLY A 41 -9.16 -7.77 -18.44
CA GLY A 41 -10.49 -7.70 -17.84
C GLY A 41 -10.50 -7.88 -16.31
N GLU A 42 -9.37 -8.27 -15.72
CA GLU A 42 -9.23 -8.52 -14.28
C GLU A 42 -10.25 -9.57 -13.76
N LEU A 43 -10.45 -10.63 -14.53
CA LEU A 43 -11.41 -11.70 -14.26
C LEU A 43 -10.78 -12.86 -13.49
N GLU A 44 -9.49 -13.10 -13.65
CA GLU A 44 -8.77 -14.27 -13.12
C GLU A 44 -7.78 -13.87 -12.02
N ASN A 45 -8.08 -14.23 -10.77
CA ASN A 45 -7.17 -14.01 -9.65
C ASN A 45 -6.04 -15.04 -9.64
N ILE A 46 -4.84 -14.62 -10.04
CA ILE A 46 -3.64 -15.47 -10.09
C ILE A 46 -2.83 -15.48 -8.77
N ALA A 47 -3.26 -14.75 -7.73
CA ALA A 47 -2.52 -14.62 -6.48
C ALA A 47 -2.17 -15.96 -5.81
N PRO A 48 -3.08 -16.96 -5.69
CA PRO A 48 -2.77 -18.24 -5.04
C PRO A 48 -1.63 -19.01 -5.73
N ASN A 49 -1.47 -18.83 -7.04
CA ASN A 49 -0.50 -19.53 -7.87
C ASN A 49 0.79 -18.72 -8.10
N SER A 50 0.86 -17.48 -7.60
CA SER A 50 1.94 -16.53 -7.87
C SER A 50 2.51 -15.87 -6.60
N PRO A 51 2.92 -16.65 -5.57
CA PRO A 51 3.31 -16.10 -4.26
C PRO A 51 4.51 -15.15 -4.33
N ALA A 52 5.45 -15.37 -5.24
CA ALA A 52 6.60 -14.49 -5.42
C ALA A 52 6.20 -13.09 -5.92
N ILE A 53 5.26 -13.02 -6.86
CA ILE A 53 4.74 -11.75 -7.38
C ILE A 53 3.91 -11.05 -6.30
N VAL A 54 3.07 -11.79 -5.59
CA VAL A 54 2.33 -11.25 -4.43
C VAL A 54 3.28 -10.62 -3.41
N ALA A 55 4.37 -11.29 -3.06
CA ALA A 55 5.36 -10.77 -2.12
C ALA A 55 6.04 -9.49 -2.64
N GLU A 56 6.42 -9.44 -3.92
CA GLU A 56 7.00 -8.25 -4.55
C GLU A 56 6.06 -7.04 -4.46
N TYR A 57 4.78 -7.23 -4.82
CA TYR A 57 3.80 -6.16 -4.83
C TYR A 57 3.37 -5.73 -3.42
N ALA A 58 3.31 -6.66 -2.48
CA ALA A 58 3.13 -6.34 -1.06
C ALA A 58 4.29 -5.48 -0.53
N GLN A 59 5.54 -5.80 -0.89
CA GLN A 59 6.71 -4.98 -0.51
C GLN A 59 6.69 -3.58 -1.15
N LYS A 60 6.30 -3.48 -2.42
CA LYS A 60 6.09 -2.19 -3.10
C LYS A 60 5.03 -1.35 -2.37
N LEU A 61 3.91 -1.97 -1.98
CA LEU A 61 2.83 -1.30 -1.26
C LEU A 61 3.26 -0.86 0.16
N LEU A 62 4.00 -1.69 0.89
CA LEU A 62 4.59 -1.32 2.19
C LEU A 62 5.53 -0.12 2.05
N SER A 63 6.41 -0.15 1.05
CA SER A 63 7.30 0.97 0.75
C SER A 63 6.54 2.24 0.38
N TRP A 64 5.46 2.12 -0.38
CA TRP A 64 4.58 3.23 -0.70
C TRP A 64 3.92 3.80 0.55
N ARG A 65 3.32 2.97 1.40
CA ARG A 65 2.71 3.38 2.68
C ARG A 65 3.68 4.17 3.54
N LEU A 66 4.91 3.68 3.73
CA LEU A 66 5.96 4.39 4.48
C LEU A 66 6.31 5.75 3.87
N LYS A 67 6.30 5.85 2.54
CA LYS A 67 6.59 7.09 1.82
C LYS A 67 5.43 8.07 1.82
N THR A 68 4.19 7.63 2.02
CA THR A 68 2.99 8.49 1.95
C THR A 68 2.34 8.73 3.30
N THR A 69 2.85 8.15 4.39
CA THR A 69 2.49 8.54 5.75
C THR A 69 2.59 10.06 5.88
N ASP A 70 1.64 10.67 6.60
CA ASP A 70 1.57 12.11 6.81
C ASP A 70 2.94 12.70 7.18
N LYS A 71 3.36 13.70 6.42
CA LYS A 71 4.64 14.40 6.60
C LYS A 71 4.49 15.86 7.00
N THR A 72 3.29 16.28 7.41
CA THR A 72 2.97 17.67 7.74
C THR A 72 4.00 18.29 8.68
N LEU A 73 4.51 17.51 9.65
CA LEU A 73 5.48 17.99 10.65
C LEU A 73 6.82 17.25 10.61
N THR A 74 7.07 16.35 9.66
CA THR A 74 8.32 15.56 9.61
C THR A 74 9.58 16.40 9.43
N HIS A 75 9.42 17.63 8.94
CA HIS A 75 10.51 18.58 8.77
C HIS A 75 10.85 19.37 10.05
N LEU A 76 10.10 19.18 11.14
CA LEU A 76 10.34 19.86 12.41
C LEU A 76 11.12 18.98 13.37
N GLN A 77 12.16 19.54 13.99
CA GLN A 77 12.96 18.87 15.02
C GLN A 77 13.04 19.75 16.26
N ILE A 78 12.84 19.18 17.45
CA ILE A 78 13.00 19.89 18.73
C ILE A 78 14.22 19.33 19.47
N SER A 79 15.13 20.20 19.88
CA SER A 79 16.29 19.84 20.71
C SER A 79 16.43 20.75 21.93
N ARG A 80 17.09 20.26 22.99
CA ARG A 80 17.30 21.04 24.22
C ARG A 80 18.20 22.26 23.98
N THR A 81 19.18 22.13 23.09
CA THR A 81 20.20 23.15 22.86
C THR A 81 19.73 24.23 21.89
N GLU A 82 18.81 23.91 20.98
CA GLU A 82 18.48 24.79 19.85
C GLU A 82 16.98 25.07 19.69
N GLY A 83 16.12 24.48 20.52
CA GLY A 83 14.67 24.67 20.45
C GLY A 83 14.05 24.00 19.22
N LEU A 84 13.01 24.61 18.65
CA LEU A 84 12.33 24.13 17.44
C LEU A 84 13.11 24.57 16.19
N LYS A 85 13.51 23.59 15.37
CA LYS A 85 14.17 23.78 14.09
C LYS A 85 13.33 23.27 12.93
N ASN A 86 13.41 23.99 11.81
CA ASN A 86 12.86 23.58 10.53
C ASN A 86 13.98 23.06 9.64
N MET A 87 13.89 21.80 9.21
CA MET A 87 14.90 21.06 8.47
C MET A 87 14.71 21.11 6.94
N THR A 88 13.83 21.96 6.40
CA THR A 88 13.56 22.02 4.94
C THR A 88 14.69 22.59 4.09
N GLY A 89 15.78 23.08 4.68
CA GLY A 89 16.85 23.82 3.98
C GLY A 89 18.22 23.13 3.86
N GLU A 90 18.42 21.92 4.41
CA GLU A 90 19.75 21.28 4.50
C GLU A 90 19.96 20.15 3.46
N ARG A 91 19.48 20.32 2.22
CA ARG A 91 19.80 19.40 1.12
C ARG A 91 20.75 20.00 0.11
#